data_AF-A0A9Q0GKM5-F1
#
_entry.id   AF-A0A9Q0GKM5-F1
#
_cell.length_a   1.000
_cell.length_b   1.000
_cell.length_c   1.000
_cell.angle_alpha   90.00
_cell.angle_beta   90.00
_cell.angle_gamma   90.00
#
_symmetry.space_group_name_H-M   'P 1'
#
loop_
_entity.id
_entity.type
_entity.pdbx_description
1 polymer ?
#
loop_
_entity_poly.entity_id
_entity_poly.type
_entity_poly.pdbx_seq_one_letter_code
_entity_poly.pdbx_strand_id
1 'polypeptide(L)'
;MLNARLQKEQGIRRHSLLYVDMKINGHAVRAMVDTGAMRSILASDVAKQLGLKLKTNLSLAGKGNLLVMPRHTYQLILGQDLMGEANAMRVPHLLGMYVGN
;
A
#
# COMPACT_ATOMS: atom_id res chain seq x y z
N MET A 1 -2.16 39.51 19.73
CA MET A 1 -1.66 38.29 20.42
C MET A 1 -2.47 37.02 20.11
N LEU A 2 -3.47 37.05 19.22
CA LEU A 2 -4.30 35.88 18.86
C LEU A 2 -3.58 34.88 17.92
N ASN A 3 -2.68 35.37 17.05
CA ASN A 3 -2.05 34.55 16.01
C ASN A 3 -1.04 33.51 16.54
N ALA A 4 -0.39 33.79 17.68
CA ALA A 4 0.58 32.86 18.26
C ALA A 4 -0.08 31.64 18.93
N ARG A 5 -1.34 31.77 19.39
CA ARG A 5 -2.09 30.68 20.02
C ARG A 5 -2.63 29.69 19.00
N LEU A 6 -3.06 30.18 17.83
CA LEU A 6 -3.52 29.35 16.71
C LEU A 6 -2.38 28.53 16.07
N GLN A 7 -1.15 29.06 16.07
CA GLN A 7 0.03 28.31 15.58
C GLN A 7 0.48 27.20 16.53
N LYS A 8 0.15 27.31 17.83
CA LYS A 8 0.54 26.32 18.86
C LYS A 8 -0.40 25.10 18.91
N GLU A 9 -1.61 25.22 18.37
CA GLU A 9 -2.58 24.11 18.23
C GLU A 9 -2.42 23.33 16.91
N GLN A 10 -1.69 23.88 15.93
CA GLN A 10 -1.29 23.17 14.71
C GLN A 10 0.03 22.39 14.89
N GLY A 11 0.18 21.69 16.01
CA GLY A 11 1.19 20.65 16.09
C GLY A 11 1.00 19.74 14.88
N ILE A 12 2.01 19.63 14.01
CA ILE A 12 1.97 18.83 12.78
C ILE A 12 1.31 17.51 13.15
N ARG A 13 0.06 17.29 12.71
CA ARG A 13 -0.60 16.01 12.91
C ARG A 13 0.27 15.01 12.16
N ARG A 14 1.05 14.22 12.91
CA ARG A 14 1.77 13.09 12.33
C ARG A 14 0.69 12.14 11.84
N HIS A 15 0.36 12.22 10.55
CA HIS A 15 -0.50 11.25 9.93
C HIS A 15 0.24 9.92 9.99
N SER A 16 -0.31 8.95 10.72
CA SER A 16 0.16 7.58 10.67
C SER A 16 0.01 7.05 9.24
N LEU A 17 0.98 6.25 8.79
CA LEU A 17 0.87 5.55 7.51
C LEU A 17 -0.38 4.66 7.52
N LEU A 18 -1.05 4.56 6.37
CA LEU A 18 -2.22 3.72 6.20
C LEU A 18 -1.77 2.31 5.82
N TYR A 19 -2.32 1.31 6.52
CA TYR A 19 -2.07 -0.09 6.24
C TYR A 19 -3.38 -0.85 6.10
N VAL A 20 -3.35 -1.90 5.29
CA VAL A 20 -4.41 -2.90 5.21
C VAL A 20 -3.85 -4.29 5.47
N ASP A 21 -4.57 -5.07 6.25
CA ASP A 21 -4.27 -6.48 6.43
C ASP A 21 -4.86 -7.26 5.24
N MET A 22 -4.06 -8.13 4.64
CA MET A 22 -4.44 -8.94 3.50
C MET A 22 -3.86 -10.35 3.59
N LYS A 23 -4.30 -11.23 2.68
CA LYS A 23 -3.78 -12.59 2.57
C LYS A 23 -3.24 -12.82 1.16
N ILE A 24 -2.03 -13.36 1.07
CA ILE A 24 -1.44 -13.86 -0.18
C ILE A 24 -1.23 -15.36 0.00
N ASN A 25 -1.89 -16.19 -0.83
CA ASN A 25 -1.85 -17.65 -0.73
C ASN A 25 -2.08 -18.16 0.71
N GLY A 26 -3.06 -17.59 1.43
CA GLY A 26 -3.39 -17.97 2.80
C GLY A 26 -2.49 -17.37 3.90
N HIS A 27 -1.36 -16.75 3.56
CA HIS A 27 -0.46 -16.12 4.52
C HIS A 27 -0.86 -14.68 4.78
N ALA A 28 -0.95 -14.29 6.05
CA ALA A 28 -1.24 -12.92 6.44
C ALA A 28 -0.07 -12.00 6.10
N VAL A 29 -0.38 -10.88 5.47
CA VAL A 29 0.57 -9.83 5.10
C VAL A 29 -0.06 -8.46 5.38
N ARG A 30 0.78 -7.49 5.73
CA ARG A 30 0.35 -6.10 5.94
C ARG A 30 0.91 -5.23 4.83
N ALA A 31 0.01 -4.63 4.05
CA ALA A 31 0.36 -3.78 2.93
C ALA A 31 0.26 -2.30 3.33
N MET A 32 1.29 -1.51 3.02
CA MET A 32 1.23 -0.05 3.11
C MET A 32 0.41 0.48 1.93
N VAL A 33 -0.59 1.31 2.19
CA VAL A 33 -1.34 1.98 1.13
C VAL A 33 -0.57 3.20 0.66
N ASP A 34 -0.09 3.19 -0.58
CA ASP A 34 0.68 4.29 -1.17
C ASP A 34 0.01 4.75 -2.47
N THR A 35 -0.81 5.79 -2.38
CA THR A 35 -1.45 6.37 -3.55
C THR A 35 -0.47 7.06 -4.51
N GLY A 36 0.78 7.32 -4.08
CA GLY A 36 1.85 7.82 -4.93
C GLY A 36 2.57 6.71 -5.71
N ALA A 37 2.37 5.44 -5.35
CA ALA A 37 2.94 4.32 -6.06
C ALA A 37 2.04 3.94 -7.25
N MET A 38 2.57 4.06 -8.47
CA MET A 38 1.88 3.56 -9.67
C MET A 38 1.68 2.04 -9.61
N ARG A 39 2.62 1.32 -8.98
CA ARG A 39 2.67 -0.14 -8.96
C ARG A 39 2.73 -0.71 -7.55
N SER A 40 2.10 -1.86 -7.37
CA SER A 40 2.18 -2.64 -6.13
C SER A 40 3.49 -3.43 -6.09
N ILE A 41 4.22 -3.31 -4.97
CA ILE A 41 5.59 -3.81 -4.84
C ILE A 41 5.68 -4.76 -3.65
N LEU A 42 6.17 -5.97 -3.87
CA LEU A 42 6.47 -6.96 -2.84
C LEU A 42 7.99 -7.09 -2.66
N ALA A 43 8.45 -7.11 -1.40
CA ALA A 43 9.85 -7.36 -1.11
C ALA A 43 10.23 -8.81 -1.49
N SER A 44 11.43 -9.01 -2.05
CA SER A 44 11.83 -10.31 -2.60
C SER A 44 12.03 -11.42 -1.57
N ASP A 45 12.39 -11.06 -0.34
CA ASP A 45 12.43 -11.95 0.81
C ASP A 45 11.03 -12.42 1.21
N VAL A 46 10.05 -11.51 1.23
CA VAL A 46 8.63 -11.85 1.47
C VAL A 46 8.10 -12.74 0.36
N ALA A 47 8.38 -12.45 -0.91
CA ALA A 47 7.98 -13.29 -2.03
C ALA A 47 8.51 -14.73 -1.90
N LYS A 48 9.75 -14.90 -1.43
CA LYS A 48 10.36 -16.20 -1.15
C LYS A 48 9.68 -16.91 0.01
N GLN A 49 9.43 -16.21 1.12
CA GLN A 49 8.72 -16.76 2.29
C GLN A 49 7.32 -17.27 1.92
N LEU A 50 6.65 -16.57 1.02
CA LEU A 50 5.31 -16.91 0.53
C LEU A 50 5.30 -18.00 -0.56
N GLY A 51 6.48 -18.50 -0.99
CA GLY A 51 6.59 -19.51 -2.04
C GLY A 51 6.07 -19.06 -3.41
N LEU A 52 6.12 -17.76 -3.71
CA LEU A 52 5.59 -17.22 -4.96
C LEU A 52 6.49 -17.59 -6.14
N LYS A 53 5.86 -18.03 -7.24
CA LYS A 53 6.55 -18.25 -8.51
C LYS A 53 6.76 -16.92 -9.22
N LEU A 54 8.02 -16.51 -9.36
CA LEU A 54 8.38 -15.30 -10.06
C LEU A 54 8.32 -15.53 -11.57
N LYS A 55 7.65 -14.62 -12.28
CA LYS A 55 7.72 -14.55 -13.75
C LYS A 55 8.78 -13.52 -14.13
N THR A 56 9.62 -13.86 -15.09
CA THR A 56 10.73 -13.01 -15.56
C THR A 56 10.26 -11.91 -16.49
N ASN A 57 9.07 -12.06 -17.10
CA ASN A 57 8.44 -11.04 -17.90
C ASN A 57 7.55 -10.15 -17.05
N LEU A 58 7.62 -8.84 -17.32
CA LEU A 58 6.70 -7.88 -16.75
C LEU A 58 5.34 -7.98 -17.48
N SER A 59 4.58 -9.03 -17.18
CA SER A 59 3.18 -9.12 -17.61
C SER A 59 2.32 -8.36 -16.62
N LEU A 60 1.75 -7.24 -17.07
CA LEU A 60 0.72 -6.50 -16.34
C LEU A 60 -0.69 -7.02 -16.63
N ALA A 61 -0.82 -7.98 -17.55
CA ALA A 61 -2.07 -8.69 -17.79
C ALA A 61 -2.27 -9.74 -16.69
N GLY A 62 -3.38 -9.64 -15.97
CA GLY A 62 -3.79 -10.58 -14.91
C GLY A 62 -4.11 -9.87 -13.60
N LYS A 63 -5.10 -10.39 -12.88
CA LYS A 63 -5.53 -9.85 -11.59
C LYS A 63 -4.47 -10.13 -10.51
N GLY A 64 -4.04 -9.12 -9.76
CA GLY A 64 -3.17 -9.30 -8.58
C GLY A 64 -1.67 -9.42 -8.87
N ASN A 65 -1.17 -8.84 -9.97
CA ASN A 65 0.27 -8.86 -10.26
C ASN A 65 1.05 -7.94 -9.30
N LEU A 66 2.17 -8.44 -8.76
CA LEU A 66 3.06 -7.68 -7.88
C LEU A 66 4.44 -7.53 -8.51
N LEU A 67 5.02 -6.34 -8.46
CA LEU A 67 6.44 -6.16 -8.77
C LEU A 67 7.27 -6.67 -7.61
N VAL A 68 8.23 -7.55 -7.86
CA VAL A 68 9.16 -7.99 -6.82
C VAL A 68 10.45 -7.18 -6.90
N MET A 69 10.83 -6.54 -5.79
CA MET A 69 12.06 -5.72 -5.71
C MET A 69 13.00 -6.20 -4.60
N PRO A 70 14.33 -6.18 -4.84
CA PRO A 70 15.32 -6.47 -3.81
C PRO A 70 15.46 -5.30 -2.82
N ARG A 71 15.71 -5.61 -1.54
CA ARG A 71 16.04 -4.64 -0.47
C ARG A 71 15.06 -3.47 -0.36
N HIS A 72 13.82 -3.78 -0.04
CA HIS A 72 12.81 -2.77 0.22
C HIS A 72 12.46 -2.73 1.72
N THR A 73 12.27 -1.54 2.28
CA THR A 73 12.02 -1.34 3.72
C THR A 73 10.65 -1.86 4.15
N TYR A 74 9.68 -1.86 3.23
CA TYR A 74 8.32 -2.34 3.48
C TYR A 74 8.09 -3.69 2.80
N GLN A 75 7.39 -4.59 3.50
CA GLN A 75 7.06 -5.92 3.01
C GLN A 75 6.24 -5.87 1.72
N LEU A 76 5.22 -5.01 1.69
CA LEU A 76 4.32 -4.82 0.56
C LEU A 76 3.83 -3.37 0.49
N ILE A 77 3.93 -2.77 -0.69
CA ILE A 77 3.27 -1.52 -1.07
C ILE A 77 2.06 -1.86 -1.94
N LEU A 78 0.91 -1.29 -1.59
CA LEU A 78 -0.30 -1.31 -2.40
C LEU A 78 -0.37 -0.02 -3.23
N GLY A 79 -0.18 -0.16 -4.54
CA GLY A 79 -0.20 0.92 -5.51
C GLY A 79 -1.54 1.05 -6.25
N GLN A 80 -1.59 2.02 -7.17
CA GLN A 80 -2.78 2.35 -7.96
C GLN A 80 -3.25 1.21 -8.88
N ASP A 81 -2.32 0.38 -9.36
CA ASP A 81 -2.64 -0.79 -10.18
C ASP A 81 -3.64 -1.73 -9.47
N LEU A 82 -3.28 -2.23 -8.28
CA LEU A 82 -4.10 -3.19 -7.55
C LEU A 82 -5.30 -2.53 -6.88
N MET A 83 -5.19 -1.27 -6.47
CA MET A 83 -6.35 -0.51 -5.98
C MET A 83 -7.39 -0.31 -7.08
N GLY A 84 -6.96 0.03 -8.30
CA GLY A 84 -7.85 0.14 -9.46
C GLY A 84 -8.52 -1.18 -9.81
N GLU A 85 -7.77 -2.29 -9.81
CA GLU A 85 -8.34 -3.64 -10.02
C GLU A 85 -9.36 -4.05 -8.95
N ALA A 86 -9.20 -3.55 -7.72
CA ALA A 86 -10.08 -3.83 -6.58
C ALA A 86 -11.23 -2.82 -6.43
N ASN A 87 -11.42 -1.88 -7.36
CA ASN A 87 -12.36 -0.76 -7.21
C ASN A 87 -12.18 -0.02 -5.87
N ALA A 88 -10.94 0.09 -5.40
CA ALA A 88 -10.60 0.68 -4.12
C ALA A 88 -10.13 2.12 -4.28
N MET A 89 -10.58 3.00 -3.38
CA MET A 89 -10.16 4.40 -3.34
C MET A 89 -9.75 4.79 -1.92
N ARG A 90 -8.65 5.54 -1.79
CA ARG A 90 -8.30 6.21 -0.53
C ARG A 90 -9.25 7.37 -0.32
N VAL A 91 -9.94 7.42 0.83
CA VAL A 91 -10.87 8.49 1.20
C VAL A 91 -10.22 9.31 2.32
N PRO A 92 -9.55 10.44 1.98
CA PRO A 92 -8.72 11.18 2.94
C PRO A 92 -9.50 11.65 4.17
N HIS A 93 -10.73 12.12 3.95
CA HIS A 93 -11.60 12.66 5.00
C HIS A 93 -12.12 11.60 5.97
N LEU A 94 -12.12 10.32 5.57
CA LEU A 94 -12.46 9.19 6.43
C LEU A 94 -11.21 8.55 7.06
N LEU A 95 -10.02 9.07 6.76
CA LEU A 95 -8.73 8.47 7.17
C LEU A 95 -8.65 6.98 6.84
N GLY A 96 -9.28 6.56 5.74
CA GLY A 96 -9.45 5.15 5.41
C GLY A 96 -9.55 4.87 3.91
N MET A 97 -9.94 3.64 3.57
CA MET A 97 -10.19 3.20 2.21
C MET A 97 -11.66 2.81 2.02
N TYR A 98 -12.18 3.12 0.84
CA TYR A 98 -13.42 2.56 0.32
C TYR A 98 -13.08 1.44 -0.67
N VAL A 99 -13.82 0.34 -0.63
CA VAL A 99 -13.71 -0.76 -1.60
C VAL A 99 -15.09 -0.95 -2.20
N GLY A 100 -15.22 -0.71 -3.50
CA GLY A 100 -16.47 -0.89 -4.24
C GLY A 100 -16.75 -2.35 -4.53
N ASN A 101 -18.04 -2.73 -4.47
CA ASN A 101 -18.53 -4.02 -4.95
C ASN A 101 -18.72 -4.02 -6.47
#